data_AF-A0A1T4LE02-F1
#
_entry.id   AF-A0A1T4LE02-F1
#
_cell.length_a   1.000
_cell.length_b   1.000
_cell.length_c   1.000
_cell.angle_alpha   90.00
_cell.angle_beta   90.00
_cell.angle_gamma   90.00
#
_symmetry.space_group_name_H-M   'P 1'
#
loop_
_entity.id
_entity.type
_entity.pdbx_description
1 polymer ?
#
loop_
_entity_poly.entity_id
_entity_poly.type
_entity_poly.pdbx_seq_one_letter_code
_entity_poly.pdbx_strand_id
1 'polypeptide(L)'
;MAKKKIDLICYVEEKIRPYTLNEKGKSSLKKFETDYGTDLIIECVDTSFSNYIRYDANGKITKDSVENFINKIGGIAYNKNLSPVEAKVRHVLNIVKTNFNYYDQNIARSLLNRYIKSLKEKDYTELDLIRDFDSELIPMIQECRNWSDWFQRMEQWEQEINNWDNKRNETEVNYTDCILPTTLFENCPTYIAKVCKQINCSFDNNLFDCTAVMMRRLLEILLILTFQKFDIENEILNQDGTCHIVLDKIIKNAQNSKIINLSASSKKDMEKYKTLGNFSAHKIWYNCTEPDIRTNILHFRVLIEELMYKSAIKE
;
A
#
# COMPACT_ATOMS: atom_id res chain seq x y z
N MET A 1 49.07 -4.85 -18.70
CA MET A 1 49.03 -4.95 -20.18
C MET A 1 47.91 -4.05 -20.67
N ALA A 2 48.23 -3.03 -21.47
CA ALA A 2 47.22 -2.14 -22.05
C ALA A 2 46.36 -2.93 -23.05
N LYS A 3 45.03 -2.99 -22.83
CA LYS A 3 44.05 -3.53 -23.80
C LYS A 3 44.29 -2.77 -25.12
N LYS A 4 44.73 -3.47 -26.17
CA LYS A 4 44.90 -2.88 -27.51
C LYS A 4 43.52 -2.36 -27.94
N LYS A 5 43.37 -1.04 -28.14
CA LYS A 5 42.09 -0.43 -28.52
C LYS A 5 41.70 -0.99 -29.90
N ILE A 6 40.66 -1.82 -29.94
CA ILE A 6 40.14 -2.40 -31.17
C ILE A 6 39.52 -1.25 -31.98
N ASP A 7 39.95 -1.12 -33.24
CA ASP A 7 39.30 -0.20 -34.18
C ASP A 7 38.03 -0.86 -34.70
N LEU A 8 36.87 -0.37 -34.25
CA LEU A 8 35.56 -0.93 -34.59
C LEU A 8 35.28 -0.89 -36.09
N ILE A 9 35.76 0.13 -36.81
CA ILE A 9 35.55 0.25 -38.25
C ILE A 9 36.34 -0.84 -38.96
N CYS A 10 37.64 -0.98 -38.65
CA CYS A 10 38.46 -2.05 -39.21
C CYS A 10 37.87 -3.43 -38.90
N TYR A 11 37.42 -3.65 -37.66
CA TYR A 11 36.81 -4.91 -37.24
C TYR A 11 35.58 -5.29 -38.07
N VAL A 12 34.69 -4.32 -38.34
CA VAL A 12 33.50 -4.56 -39.17
C VAL A 12 33.88 -4.76 -40.63
N GLU A 13 34.78 -3.94 -41.18
CA GLU A 13 35.21 -4.04 -42.59
C GLU A 13 35.93 -5.36 -42.90
N GLU A 14 36.68 -5.93 -41.95
CA GLU A 14 37.27 -7.26 -42.10
C GLU A 14 36.23 -8.37 -42.25
N LYS A 15 35.08 -8.26 -41.57
CA LYS A 15 34.00 -9.25 -41.62
C LYS A 15 33.18 -9.20 -42.90
N ILE A 16 32.99 -8.00 -43.48
CA ILE A 16 32.10 -7.81 -44.64
C ILE A 16 32.82 -7.82 -45.98
N ARG A 17 34.10 -8.26 -46.03
CA ARG A 17 34.85 -8.32 -47.29
C ARG A 17 34.10 -9.10 -48.37
N PRO A 18 34.10 -8.63 -49.64
CA PRO A 18 34.91 -7.54 -50.18
C PRO A 18 34.28 -6.14 -50.06
N TYR A 19 33.20 -5.97 -49.31
CA TYR A 19 32.54 -4.67 -49.13
C TYR A 19 33.26 -3.81 -48.09
N THR A 20 33.01 -2.50 -48.16
CA THR A 20 33.53 -1.50 -47.22
C THR A 20 32.41 -0.55 -46.80
N LEU A 21 32.58 0.11 -45.65
CA LEU A 21 31.57 1.04 -45.16
C LEU A 21 31.68 2.38 -45.89
N ASN A 22 30.54 3.00 -46.18
CA ASN A 22 30.51 4.40 -46.58
C ASN A 22 30.61 5.32 -45.34
N GLU A 23 30.79 6.63 -45.57
CA GLU A 23 30.95 7.60 -44.49
C GLU A 23 29.77 7.65 -43.51
N LYS A 24 28.55 7.38 -44.00
CA LYS A 24 27.36 7.28 -43.15
C LYS A 24 27.43 6.06 -42.23
N GLY A 25 27.86 4.90 -42.75
CA GLY A 25 28.05 3.67 -41.98
C GLY A 25 29.13 3.83 -40.90
N LYS A 26 30.27 4.42 -41.26
CA LYS A 26 31.36 4.73 -40.32
C LYS A 26 30.90 5.68 -39.21
N SER A 27 30.19 6.75 -39.58
CA SER A 27 29.65 7.72 -38.62
C SER A 27 28.66 7.09 -37.65
N SER A 28 27.76 6.23 -38.14
CA SER A 28 26.82 5.48 -37.30
C SER A 28 27.52 4.55 -36.31
N LEU A 29 28.52 3.79 -36.75
CA LEU A 29 29.28 2.90 -35.86
C LEU A 29 30.04 3.67 -34.77
N LYS A 30 30.68 4.79 -35.13
CA LYS A 30 31.37 5.65 -34.16
C LYS A 30 30.41 6.25 -33.13
N LYS A 31 29.20 6.63 -33.56
CA LYS A 31 28.15 7.07 -32.66
C LYS A 31 27.74 5.95 -31.71
N PHE A 32 27.48 4.74 -32.21
CA PHE A 32 27.14 3.60 -31.35
C PHE A 32 28.25 3.25 -30.36
N GLU A 33 29.51 3.31 -30.79
CA GLU A 33 30.66 3.11 -29.90
C GLU A 33 30.68 4.14 -28.76
N THR A 34 30.32 5.39 -29.05
CA THR A 34 30.22 6.48 -28.06
C THR A 34 29.04 6.26 -27.12
N ASP A 35 27.88 5.88 -27.65
CA ASP A 35 26.62 5.77 -26.90
C ASP A 35 26.56 4.51 -26.02
N TYR A 36 27.22 3.42 -26.42
CA TYR A 36 27.10 2.10 -25.79
C TYR A 36 28.42 1.48 -25.32
N GLY A 37 29.56 2.06 -25.69
CA GLY A 37 30.89 1.53 -25.41
C GLY A 37 31.37 0.46 -26.39
N THR A 38 32.68 0.39 -26.63
CA THR A 38 33.31 -0.47 -27.64
C THR A 38 33.03 -1.96 -27.42
N ASP A 39 33.14 -2.46 -26.18
CA ASP A 39 33.01 -3.89 -25.87
C ASP A 39 31.59 -4.40 -26.20
N LEU A 40 30.53 -3.66 -25.83
CA LEU A 40 29.14 -4.03 -26.12
C LEU A 40 28.84 -3.99 -27.63
N ILE A 41 29.35 -2.99 -28.34
CA ILE A 41 29.12 -2.88 -29.78
C ILE A 41 29.80 -3.98 -30.57
N ILE A 42 30.99 -4.44 -30.16
CA ILE A 42 31.64 -5.61 -30.77
C ILE A 42 30.74 -6.85 -30.64
N GLU A 43 30.17 -7.09 -29.45
CA GLU A 43 29.25 -8.21 -29.25
C GLU A 43 27.98 -8.07 -30.12
N CYS A 44 27.45 -6.85 -30.26
CA CYS A 44 26.30 -6.56 -31.12
C CYS A 44 26.61 -6.81 -32.60
N VAL A 45 27.82 -6.45 -33.04
CA VAL A 45 28.33 -6.75 -34.38
C VAL A 45 28.37 -8.25 -34.61
N ASP A 46 28.94 -9.02 -33.69
CA ASP A 46 29.05 -10.48 -33.84
C ASP A 46 27.69 -11.17 -33.85
N THR A 47 26.77 -10.71 -32.99
CA THR A 47 25.38 -11.18 -32.95
C THR A 47 24.66 -10.86 -34.26
N SER A 48 24.80 -9.64 -34.76
CA SER A 48 24.18 -9.22 -36.02
C SER A 48 24.73 -10.02 -37.20
N PHE A 49 26.06 -10.20 -37.26
CA PHE A 49 26.74 -10.91 -38.33
C PHE A 49 26.21 -12.34 -38.45
N SER A 50 26.21 -13.06 -37.33
CA SER A 50 25.77 -14.46 -37.26
C SER A 50 24.32 -14.65 -37.71
N ASN A 51 23.46 -13.69 -37.41
CA ASN A 51 22.03 -13.80 -37.71
C ASN A 51 21.67 -13.39 -39.16
N TYR A 52 22.33 -12.36 -39.70
CA TYR A 52 21.86 -11.68 -40.91
C TYR A 52 22.74 -11.87 -42.15
N ILE A 53 24.02 -12.23 -42.01
CA ILE A 53 24.89 -12.45 -43.18
C ILE A 53 24.49 -13.72 -43.93
N ARG A 54 24.52 -13.65 -45.27
CA ARG A 54 24.20 -14.74 -46.17
C ARG A 54 25.25 -14.82 -47.28
N TYR A 55 25.46 -16.04 -47.78
CA TYR A 55 26.41 -16.35 -48.83
C TYR A 55 25.66 -16.72 -50.12
N ASP A 56 26.20 -16.31 -51.27
CA ASP A 56 25.73 -16.73 -52.58
C ASP A 56 26.20 -18.15 -52.93
N ALA A 57 25.80 -18.64 -54.11
CA ALA A 57 26.19 -19.95 -54.62
C ALA A 57 27.71 -20.14 -54.81
N ASN A 58 28.49 -19.04 -54.85
CA ASN A 58 29.95 -19.05 -54.96
C ASN A 58 30.65 -18.88 -53.60
N GLY A 59 29.90 -18.89 -52.50
CA GLY A 59 30.43 -18.72 -51.15
C GLY A 59 30.84 -17.27 -50.83
N LYS A 60 30.40 -16.27 -51.62
CA LYS A 60 30.65 -14.86 -51.33
C LYS A 60 29.49 -14.26 -50.55
N ILE A 61 29.81 -13.37 -49.61
CA ILE A 61 28.79 -12.63 -48.87
C ILE A 61 27.98 -11.77 -49.85
N THR A 62 26.66 -11.68 -49.65
CA THR A 62 25.79 -10.85 -50.50
C THR A 62 25.67 -9.42 -49.97
N LYS A 63 25.61 -8.44 -50.88
CA LYS A 63 25.46 -7.01 -50.54
C LYS A 63 24.22 -6.74 -49.68
N ASP A 64 23.08 -7.32 -50.03
CA ASP A 64 21.82 -7.13 -49.31
C ASP A 64 21.90 -7.65 -47.86
N SER A 65 22.62 -8.77 -47.65
CA SER A 65 22.83 -9.30 -46.32
C SER A 65 23.74 -8.41 -45.47
N VAL A 66 24.74 -7.76 -46.09
CA VAL A 66 25.62 -6.78 -45.44
C VAL A 66 24.85 -5.53 -45.05
N GLU A 67 24.02 -4.99 -45.93
CA GLU A 67 23.18 -3.83 -45.61
C GLU A 67 22.21 -4.14 -44.46
N ASN A 68 21.57 -5.30 -44.47
CA ASN A 68 20.70 -5.73 -43.38
C ASN A 68 21.49 -5.91 -42.07
N PHE A 69 22.64 -6.60 -42.12
CA PHE A 69 23.55 -6.75 -40.99
C PHE A 69 23.90 -5.41 -40.33
N ILE A 70 24.31 -4.40 -41.11
CA ILE A 70 24.66 -3.07 -40.59
C ILE A 70 23.46 -2.38 -39.98
N ASN A 71 22.30 -2.42 -40.66
CA ASN A 71 21.08 -1.76 -40.19
C ASN A 71 20.53 -2.35 -38.88
N LYS A 72 20.90 -3.59 -38.52
CA LYS A 72 20.43 -4.25 -37.30
C LYS A 72 21.31 -4.00 -36.07
N ILE A 73 22.57 -3.58 -36.23
CA ILE A 73 23.51 -3.38 -35.12
C ILE A 73 22.94 -2.41 -34.07
N GLY A 74 22.45 -1.25 -34.50
CA GLY A 74 21.92 -0.23 -33.58
C GLY A 74 20.70 -0.72 -32.79
N GLY A 75 19.82 -1.50 -33.43
CA GLY A 75 18.66 -2.09 -32.76
C GLY A 75 19.05 -3.15 -31.72
N ILE A 76 20.07 -3.97 -32.02
CA ILE A 76 20.60 -4.97 -31.08
C ILE A 76 21.26 -4.27 -29.88
N ALA A 77 22.10 -3.28 -30.14
CA ALA A 77 22.76 -2.49 -29.10
C ALA A 77 21.76 -1.82 -28.17
N TYR A 78 20.76 -1.17 -28.76
CA TYR A 78 19.68 -0.55 -28.02
C TYR A 78 18.93 -1.55 -27.13
N ASN A 79 18.59 -2.74 -27.65
CA ASN A 79 17.89 -3.78 -26.88
C ASN A 79 18.74 -4.37 -25.75
N LYS A 80 20.04 -4.58 -25.98
CA LYS A 80 20.96 -5.08 -24.95
C LYS A 80 21.23 -4.08 -23.84
N ASN A 81 21.07 -2.78 -24.12
CA ASN A 81 21.28 -1.71 -23.15
C ASN A 81 20.01 -1.23 -22.43
N LEU A 82 18.87 -1.92 -22.62
CA LEU A 82 17.65 -1.57 -21.89
C LEU A 82 17.78 -1.98 -20.43
N SER A 83 17.17 -1.20 -19.54
CA SER A 83 16.95 -1.68 -18.18
C SER A 83 16.05 -2.93 -18.21
N PRO A 84 16.19 -3.83 -17.21
CA PRO A 84 15.32 -5.01 -17.10
C PRO A 84 13.82 -4.67 -17.17
N VAL A 85 13.41 -3.57 -16.55
CA VAL A 85 12.02 -3.08 -16.59
C VAL A 85 11.61 -2.62 -17.99
N GLU A 86 12.45 -1.88 -18.72
CA GLU A 86 12.12 -1.44 -20.08
C GLU A 86 12.10 -2.59 -21.09
N ALA A 87 12.97 -3.59 -20.92
CA ALA A 87 12.90 -4.84 -21.66
C ALA A 87 11.56 -5.55 -21.40
N LYS A 88 11.09 -5.55 -20.15
CA LYS A 88 9.78 -6.12 -19.79
C LYS A 88 8.62 -5.33 -20.39
N VAL A 89 8.65 -4.00 -20.36
CA VAL A 89 7.63 -3.14 -21.01
C VAL A 89 7.48 -3.50 -22.49
N ARG A 90 8.58 -3.70 -23.22
CA ARG A 90 8.49 -4.14 -24.63
C ARG A 90 7.87 -5.50 -24.79
N HIS A 91 8.22 -6.44 -23.91
CA HIS A 91 7.63 -7.76 -23.94
C HIS A 91 6.11 -7.66 -23.78
N VAL A 92 5.63 -6.87 -22.81
CA VAL A 92 4.20 -6.61 -22.62
C VAL A 92 3.56 -5.94 -23.84
N LEU A 93 4.18 -4.90 -24.41
CA LEU A 93 3.67 -4.26 -25.63
C LEU A 93 3.54 -5.23 -26.81
N ASN A 94 4.46 -6.18 -26.95
CA ASN A 94 4.37 -7.22 -27.97
C ASN A 94 3.23 -8.20 -27.70
N ILE A 95 2.96 -8.55 -26.44
CA ILE A 95 1.81 -9.38 -26.06
C ILE A 95 0.51 -8.64 -26.42
N VAL A 96 0.36 -7.38 -25.99
CA VAL A 96 -0.80 -6.53 -26.30
C VAL A 96 -1.04 -6.44 -27.81
N LYS A 97 0.01 -6.18 -28.59
CA LYS A 97 -0.06 -6.14 -30.06
C LYS A 97 -0.54 -7.46 -30.68
N THR A 98 -0.18 -8.59 -30.08
CA THR A 98 -0.51 -9.92 -30.60
C THR A 98 -1.92 -10.34 -30.16
N ASN A 99 -2.34 -9.94 -28.96
CA ASN A 99 -3.63 -10.31 -28.38
C ASN A 99 -4.80 -9.51 -28.95
N PHE A 100 -4.60 -8.27 -29.42
CA PHE A 100 -5.69 -7.40 -29.83
C PHE A 100 -5.62 -6.97 -31.31
N ASN A 101 -6.75 -7.09 -32.01
CA ASN A 101 -6.87 -6.72 -33.43
C ASN A 101 -6.63 -5.22 -33.69
N TYR A 102 -7.06 -4.37 -32.77
CA TYR A 102 -6.79 -2.93 -32.77
C TYR A 102 -6.06 -2.59 -31.48
N TYR A 103 -5.01 -1.78 -31.58
CA TYR A 103 -4.29 -1.25 -30.42
C TYR A 103 -3.57 0.04 -30.81
N ASP A 104 -3.34 0.94 -29.85
CA ASP A 104 -2.51 2.13 -30.04
C ASP A 104 -1.21 2.00 -29.24
N GLN A 105 -0.07 1.91 -29.94
CA GLN A 105 1.23 1.69 -29.32
C GLN A 105 1.65 2.82 -28.37
N ASN A 106 1.30 4.07 -28.70
CA ASN A 106 1.69 5.23 -27.89
C ASN A 106 0.87 5.27 -26.60
N ILE A 107 -0.44 5.03 -26.71
CA ILE A 107 -1.33 4.95 -25.55
C ILE A 107 -0.95 3.77 -24.65
N ALA A 108 -0.68 2.59 -25.23
CA ALA A 108 -0.25 1.41 -24.47
C ALA A 108 1.00 1.72 -23.64
N ARG A 109 2.00 2.32 -24.28
CA ARG A 109 3.26 2.69 -23.62
C ARG A 109 3.05 3.75 -22.54
N SER A 110 2.18 4.72 -22.80
CA SER A 110 1.80 5.73 -21.80
C SER A 110 1.15 5.09 -20.56
N LEU A 111 0.20 4.18 -20.75
CA LEU A 111 -0.45 3.44 -19.66
C LEU A 111 0.55 2.66 -18.81
N LEU A 112 1.44 1.88 -19.44
CA LEU A 112 2.46 1.11 -18.73
C LEU A 112 3.42 2.01 -17.94
N ASN A 113 3.80 3.15 -18.50
CA ASN A 113 4.65 4.12 -17.80
C ASN A 113 3.95 4.74 -16.58
N ARG A 114 2.67 5.08 -16.69
CA ARG A 114 1.87 5.58 -15.56
C ARG A 114 1.72 4.52 -14.48
N TYR A 115 1.39 3.28 -14.87
CA TYR A 115 1.31 2.14 -13.96
C TYR A 115 2.62 1.90 -13.20
N ILE A 116 3.76 1.84 -13.90
CA ILE A 116 5.10 1.72 -13.28
C ILE A 116 5.35 2.87 -12.31
N LYS A 117 5.01 4.10 -12.71
CA LYS A 117 5.19 5.28 -11.87
C LYS A 117 4.39 5.16 -10.57
N SER A 118 3.10 4.82 -10.66
CA SER A 118 2.24 4.61 -9.49
C SER A 118 2.78 3.54 -8.56
N LEU A 119 3.28 2.40 -9.07
CA LEU A 119 3.90 1.36 -8.24
C LEU A 119 5.21 1.82 -7.60
N LYS A 120 6.05 2.57 -8.31
CA LYS A 120 7.30 3.13 -7.76
C LYS A 120 7.04 4.14 -6.64
N GLU A 121 5.96 4.92 -6.73
CA GLU A 121 5.51 5.79 -5.65
C GLU A 121 5.05 5.01 -4.40
N LYS A 122 4.84 3.69 -4.52
CA LYS A 122 4.58 2.74 -3.42
C LYS A 122 5.81 1.90 -3.08
N ASP A 123 7.00 2.40 -3.36
CA ASP A 123 8.30 1.80 -3.05
C ASP A 123 8.57 0.44 -3.75
N TYR A 124 7.90 0.14 -4.86
CA TYR A 124 8.20 -1.06 -5.64
C TYR A 124 9.61 -0.98 -6.24
N THR A 125 10.42 -2.00 -5.99
CA THR A 125 11.75 -2.14 -6.60
C THR A 125 11.64 -2.62 -8.06
N GLU A 126 12.75 -2.56 -8.82
CA GLU A 126 12.76 -3.11 -10.19
C GLU A 126 12.41 -4.61 -10.24
N LEU A 127 12.81 -5.38 -9.23
CA LEU A 127 12.47 -6.80 -9.14
C LEU A 127 10.98 -7.01 -8.85
N ASP A 128 10.39 -6.18 -7.99
CA ASP A 128 8.95 -6.25 -7.70
C ASP A 128 8.12 -5.91 -8.94
N LEU A 129 8.52 -4.89 -9.70
CA LEU A 129 7.87 -4.53 -10.97
C LEU A 129 7.91 -5.67 -11.98
N ILE A 130 9.07 -6.34 -12.12
CA ILE A 130 9.18 -7.48 -13.03
C ILE A 130 8.27 -8.63 -12.59
N ARG A 131 8.27 -8.95 -11.28
CA ARG A 131 7.41 -10.00 -10.72
C ARG A 131 5.93 -9.68 -10.95
N ASP A 132 5.51 -8.47 -10.65
CA ASP A 132 4.13 -7.98 -10.84
C ASP A 132 3.71 -8.04 -12.32
N PHE A 133 4.62 -7.70 -13.23
CA PHE A 133 4.35 -7.81 -14.66
C PHE A 133 4.09 -9.26 -15.07
N ASP A 134 4.83 -10.21 -14.49
CA ASP A 134 4.69 -11.65 -14.75
C ASP A 134 3.47 -12.28 -14.07
N SER A 135 3.18 -11.93 -12.82
CA SER A 135 2.12 -12.59 -12.04
C SER A 135 0.75 -11.94 -12.20
N GLU A 136 0.68 -10.64 -12.48
CA GLU A 136 -0.58 -9.90 -12.52
C GLU A 136 -0.87 -9.36 -13.93
N LEU A 137 0.02 -8.52 -14.45
CA LEU A 137 -0.25 -7.74 -15.67
C LEU A 137 -0.41 -8.61 -16.92
N ILE A 138 0.52 -9.54 -17.15
CA ILE A 138 0.49 -10.43 -18.31
C ILE A 138 -0.73 -11.36 -18.28
N PRO A 139 -1.05 -12.04 -17.15
CA PRO A 139 -2.28 -12.81 -17.03
C PRO A 139 -3.54 -11.98 -17.29
N MET A 140 -3.61 -10.76 -16.73
CA MET A 140 -4.75 -9.85 -16.97
C MET A 140 -4.94 -9.53 -18.45
N ILE A 141 -3.86 -9.31 -19.22
CA ILE A 141 -3.94 -9.08 -20.67
C ILE A 141 -4.55 -10.28 -21.41
N GLN A 142 -4.26 -11.50 -20.98
CA GLN A 142 -4.80 -12.72 -21.59
C GLN A 142 -6.29 -12.90 -21.33
N GLU A 143 -6.82 -12.34 -20.24
CA GLU A 143 -8.24 -12.38 -19.89
C GLU A 143 -9.07 -11.28 -20.57
N CYS A 144 -8.41 -10.22 -21.07
CA CYS A 144 -9.08 -9.11 -21.73
C CYS A 144 -9.65 -9.51 -23.08
N ARG A 145 -10.89 -9.11 -23.34
CA ARG A 145 -11.60 -9.47 -24.59
C ARG A 145 -11.09 -8.66 -25.79
N ASN A 146 -10.67 -7.44 -25.55
CA ASN A 146 -10.22 -6.49 -26.57
C ASN A 146 -9.40 -5.36 -25.94
N TRP A 147 -8.88 -4.48 -26.79
CA TRP A 147 -8.09 -3.32 -26.40
C TRP A 147 -8.81 -2.37 -25.43
N SER A 148 -10.10 -2.10 -25.64
CA SER A 148 -10.84 -1.18 -24.78
C SER A 148 -11.01 -1.74 -23.36
N ASP A 149 -11.24 -3.06 -23.24
CA ASP A 149 -11.29 -3.76 -21.94
C ASP A 149 -9.94 -3.67 -21.22
N TRP A 150 -8.84 -3.95 -21.93
CA TRP A 150 -7.49 -3.81 -21.35
C TRP A 150 -7.18 -2.37 -20.93
N PHE A 151 -7.50 -1.39 -21.78
CA PHE A 151 -7.34 0.03 -21.48
C PHE A 151 -8.08 0.42 -20.19
N GLN A 152 -9.36 0.04 -20.08
CA GLN A 152 -10.18 0.33 -18.90
C GLN A 152 -9.63 -0.34 -17.64
N ARG A 153 -9.20 -1.61 -17.71
CA ARG A 153 -8.60 -2.31 -16.57
C ARG A 153 -7.30 -1.66 -16.12
N MET A 154 -6.44 -1.24 -17.05
CA MET A 154 -5.20 -0.53 -16.72
C MET A 154 -5.48 0.81 -16.02
N GLU A 155 -6.46 1.59 -16.50
CA GLU A 155 -6.87 2.82 -15.84
C GLU A 155 -7.44 2.58 -14.44
N GLN A 156 -8.24 1.51 -14.27
CA GLN A 156 -8.76 1.12 -12.97
C GLN A 156 -7.63 0.72 -12.01
N TRP A 157 -6.69 -0.12 -12.44
CA TRP A 157 -5.54 -0.52 -11.62
C TRP A 157 -4.69 0.67 -11.20
N GLU A 158 -4.42 1.61 -12.11
CA GLU A 158 -3.72 2.86 -11.79
C GLU A 158 -4.46 3.65 -10.69
N GLN A 159 -5.78 3.81 -10.83
CA GLN A 159 -6.60 4.48 -9.83
C GLN A 159 -6.59 3.76 -8.47
N GLU A 160 -6.69 2.43 -8.47
CA GLU A 160 -6.65 1.61 -7.25
C GLU A 160 -5.31 1.75 -6.53
N ILE A 161 -4.19 1.65 -7.26
CA ILE A 161 -2.84 1.83 -6.70
C ILE A 161 -2.66 3.22 -6.10
N ASN A 162 -3.08 4.26 -6.82
CA ASN A 162 -3.00 5.63 -6.34
C ASN A 162 -3.83 5.82 -5.04
N ASN A 163 -4.92 5.06 -4.89
CA ASN A 163 -5.78 5.07 -3.72
C ASN A 163 -5.37 4.08 -2.61
N TRP A 164 -4.25 3.34 -2.73
CA TRP A 164 -3.81 2.42 -1.67
C TRP A 164 -3.56 3.11 -0.32
N ASP A 165 -3.15 4.39 -0.33
CA ASP A 165 -2.99 5.17 0.91
C ASP A 165 -4.34 5.54 1.52
N ASN A 166 -5.35 5.81 0.70
CA ASN A 166 -6.72 6.03 1.15
C ASN A 166 -7.35 4.74 1.71
N LYS A 167 -6.97 3.57 1.15
CA LYS A 167 -7.36 2.26 1.69
C LYS A 167 -6.65 1.90 3.00
N ARG A 168 -5.42 2.38 3.24
CA ARG A 168 -4.79 2.24 4.58
C ARG A 168 -5.55 3.02 5.66
N ASN A 169 -6.25 4.09 5.28
CA ASN A 169 -7.20 4.78 6.18
C ASN A 169 -8.50 4.00 6.42
N GLU A 170 -8.77 2.85 5.78
CA GLU A 170 -9.90 1.96 6.15
C GLU A 170 -9.67 1.24 7.50
N THR A 171 -8.51 1.39 8.13
CA THR A 171 -8.34 1.08 9.57
C THR A 171 -8.86 2.19 10.49
N GLU A 172 -9.25 3.35 9.96
CA GLU A 172 -10.08 4.27 10.70
C GLU A 172 -11.49 3.69 10.80
N VAL A 173 -11.84 3.37 12.04
CA VAL A 173 -13.18 3.04 12.46
C VAL A 173 -14.13 4.13 11.93
N ASN A 174 -15.04 3.80 11.01
CA ASN A 174 -16.11 4.70 10.58
C ASN A 174 -17.21 4.75 11.66
N TYR A 175 -17.49 5.94 12.17
CA TYR A 175 -18.51 6.16 13.20
C TYR A 175 -19.13 7.56 13.11
N THR A 176 -20.29 7.72 13.71
CA THR A 176 -21.00 8.97 13.95
C THR A 176 -20.83 9.40 15.41
N ASP A 177 -21.04 10.67 15.71
CA ASP A 177 -20.92 11.23 17.07
C ASP A 177 -22.15 10.92 17.97
N CYS A 178 -22.78 9.74 17.81
CA CYS A 178 -24.07 9.43 18.41
C CYS A 178 -24.01 9.23 19.94
N ILE A 179 -22.99 8.52 20.46
CA ILE A 179 -22.84 8.29 21.90
C ILE A 179 -21.89 9.32 22.53
N LEU A 180 -20.68 9.44 21.98
CA LEU A 180 -19.66 10.39 22.43
C LEU A 180 -19.25 11.27 21.25
N PRO A 181 -19.34 12.61 21.36
CA PRO A 181 -18.92 13.49 20.26
C PRO A 181 -17.40 13.47 20.08
N THR A 182 -16.91 13.57 18.83
CA THR A 182 -15.47 13.55 18.53
C THR A 182 -14.71 14.66 19.26
N THR A 183 -15.34 15.82 19.45
CA THR A 183 -14.80 16.95 20.24
C THR A 183 -14.49 16.60 21.69
N LEU A 184 -15.06 15.50 22.23
CA LEU A 184 -14.75 15.03 23.58
C LEU A 184 -13.42 14.28 23.65
N PHE A 185 -12.96 13.65 22.56
CA PHE A 185 -11.83 12.72 22.59
C PHE A 185 -10.79 12.89 21.48
N GLU A 186 -10.93 13.87 20.58
CA GLU A 186 -9.96 14.16 19.52
C GLU A 186 -8.56 14.50 20.04
N ASN A 187 -8.48 15.14 21.21
CA ASN A 187 -7.22 15.53 21.87
C ASN A 187 -6.82 14.59 23.01
N CYS A 188 -7.52 13.47 23.20
CA CYS A 188 -7.21 12.50 24.25
C CYS A 188 -6.05 11.58 23.84
N PRO A 189 -5.37 10.93 24.81
CA PRO A 189 -4.41 9.87 24.52
C PRO A 189 -4.99 8.80 23.58
N THR A 190 -4.16 8.31 22.66
CA THR A 190 -4.59 7.42 21.56
C THR A 190 -5.38 6.21 22.02
N TYR A 191 -5.05 5.61 23.16
CA TYR A 191 -5.75 4.43 23.67
C TYR A 191 -7.18 4.75 24.16
N ILE A 192 -7.43 5.95 24.69
CA ILE A 192 -8.76 6.44 25.06
C ILE A 192 -9.56 6.78 23.81
N ALA A 193 -8.95 7.56 22.91
CA ALA A 193 -9.59 7.95 21.66
C ALA A 193 -10.06 6.71 20.88
N LYS A 194 -9.22 5.67 20.77
CA LYS A 194 -9.59 4.40 20.12
C LYS A 194 -10.80 3.72 20.77
N VAL A 195 -10.90 3.71 22.10
CA VAL A 195 -12.06 3.14 22.81
C VAL A 195 -13.33 3.96 22.54
N CYS A 196 -13.25 5.29 22.54
CA CYS A 196 -14.40 6.14 22.19
C CYS A 196 -14.87 5.92 20.74
N LYS A 197 -13.93 5.85 19.78
CA LYS A 197 -14.22 5.51 18.38
C LYS A 197 -14.92 4.15 18.27
N GLN A 198 -14.44 3.14 19.01
CA GLN A 198 -15.03 1.81 19.04
C GLN A 198 -16.47 1.82 19.59
N ILE A 199 -16.75 2.59 20.64
CA ILE A 199 -18.11 2.74 21.21
C ILE A 199 -19.09 3.27 20.16
N ASN A 200 -18.72 4.36 19.49
CA ASN A 200 -19.60 4.96 18.48
C ASN A 200 -19.81 3.99 17.31
N CYS A 201 -18.72 3.41 16.78
CA CYS A 201 -18.80 2.51 15.64
C CYS A 201 -19.62 1.25 15.91
N SER A 202 -19.45 0.64 17.08
CA SER A 202 -20.25 -0.53 17.44
C SER A 202 -21.73 -0.16 17.51
N PHE A 203 -22.07 1.05 17.95
CA PHE A 203 -23.45 1.51 17.99
C PHE A 203 -24.01 1.75 16.59
N ASP A 204 -23.28 2.47 15.73
CA ASP A 204 -23.70 2.78 14.36
C ASP A 204 -23.89 1.54 13.50
N ASN A 205 -23.13 0.48 13.79
CA ASN A 205 -23.22 -0.80 13.10
C ASN A 205 -24.20 -1.79 13.77
N ASN A 206 -25.06 -1.33 14.68
CA ASN A 206 -26.06 -2.13 15.41
C ASN A 206 -25.46 -3.28 16.25
N LEU A 207 -24.20 -3.17 16.67
CA LEU A 207 -23.50 -4.11 17.55
C LEU A 207 -23.69 -3.68 19.02
N PHE A 208 -24.91 -3.78 19.51
CA PHE A 208 -25.29 -3.20 20.81
C PHE A 208 -24.61 -3.87 22.01
N ASP A 209 -24.44 -5.20 22.01
CA ASP A 209 -23.67 -5.87 23.08
C ASP A 209 -22.21 -5.44 23.09
N CYS A 210 -21.60 -5.30 21.91
CA CYS A 210 -20.24 -4.78 21.78
C CYS A 210 -20.16 -3.34 22.33
N THR A 211 -21.17 -2.53 22.04
CA THR A 211 -21.27 -1.14 22.53
C THR A 211 -21.31 -1.09 24.05
N ALA A 212 -22.19 -1.88 24.69
CA ALA A 212 -22.30 -1.96 26.13
C ALA A 212 -20.99 -2.42 26.81
N VAL A 213 -20.30 -3.40 26.22
CA VAL A 213 -19.01 -3.89 26.71
C VAL A 213 -17.93 -2.80 26.60
N MET A 214 -17.90 -2.06 25.48
CA MET A 214 -16.94 -0.97 25.29
C MET A 214 -17.23 0.24 26.19
N MET A 215 -18.50 0.55 26.46
CA MET A 215 -18.90 1.57 27.44
C MET A 215 -18.40 1.22 28.85
N ARG A 216 -18.56 -0.05 29.28
CA ARG A 216 -18.02 -0.55 30.56
C ARG A 216 -16.49 -0.46 30.60
N ARG A 217 -15.81 -0.83 29.50
CA ARG A 217 -14.34 -0.75 29.40
C ARG A 217 -13.85 0.70 29.55
N LEU A 218 -14.48 1.66 28.88
CA LEU A 218 -14.10 3.07 29.01
C LEU A 218 -14.28 3.57 30.45
N LEU A 219 -15.40 3.24 31.09
CA LEU A 219 -15.66 3.59 32.48
C LEU A 219 -14.55 3.07 33.41
N GLU A 220 -14.18 1.79 33.27
CA GLU A 220 -13.13 1.16 34.08
C GLU A 220 -11.77 1.84 33.90
N ILE A 221 -11.37 2.11 32.65
CA ILE A 221 -10.12 2.81 32.33
C ILE A 221 -10.09 4.20 32.98
N LEU A 222 -11.16 4.99 32.83
CA LEU A 222 -11.20 6.35 33.37
C LEU A 222 -11.24 6.38 34.90
N LEU A 223 -11.88 5.40 35.55
CA LEU A 223 -11.82 5.27 37.00
C LEU A 223 -10.39 5.02 37.46
N ILE A 224 -9.68 4.06 36.85
CA ILE A 224 -8.28 3.77 37.19
C ILE A 224 -7.41 5.04 37.04
N LEU A 225 -7.51 5.73 35.90
CA LEU A 225 -6.76 6.97 35.64
C LEU A 225 -7.11 8.08 36.64
N THR A 226 -8.36 8.14 37.10
CA THR A 226 -8.78 9.08 38.15
C THR A 226 -8.09 8.76 39.48
N PHE A 227 -8.08 7.51 39.93
CA PHE A 227 -7.38 7.12 41.17
C PHE A 227 -5.87 7.39 41.09
N GLN A 228 -5.25 7.10 39.94
CA GLN A 228 -3.84 7.42 39.68
C GLN A 228 -3.59 8.92 39.75
N LYS A 229 -4.46 9.74 39.15
CA LYS A 229 -4.31 11.20 39.14
C LYS A 229 -4.36 11.83 40.52
N PHE A 230 -5.11 11.24 41.45
CA PHE A 230 -5.23 11.70 42.84
C PHE A 230 -4.23 11.01 43.79
N ASP A 231 -3.25 10.25 43.29
CA ASP A 231 -2.25 9.54 44.08
C ASP A 231 -2.84 8.55 45.12
N ILE A 232 -4.00 7.98 44.82
CA ILE A 232 -4.74 7.04 45.69
C ILE A 232 -4.97 5.67 45.03
N GLU A 233 -4.14 5.32 44.04
CA GLU A 233 -4.22 4.03 43.34
C GLU A 233 -4.16 2.81 44.28
N ASN A 234 -3.47 2.94 45.41
CA ASN A 234 -3.39 1.88 46.42
C ASN A 234 -4.76 1.43 46.95
N GLU A 235 -5.80 2.27 46.87
CA GLU A 235 -7.16 1.90 47.25
C GLU A 235 -7.81 0.90 46.29
N ILE A 236 -7.29 0.76 45.06
CA ILE A 236 -7.86 -0.09 44.01
C ILE A 236 -6.93 -1.25 43.60
N LEU A 237 -5.85 -1.48 44.33
CA LEU A 237 -4.96 -2.63 44.16
C LEU A 237 -5.38 -3.80 45.06
N ASN A 238 -5.01 -5.02 44.67
CA ASN A 238 -5.11 -6.20 45.54
C ASN A 238 -4.16 -6.09 46.75
N GLN A 239 -4.30 -7.02 47.71
CA GLN A 239 -3.49 -7.03 48.93
C GLN A 239 -1.98 -7.07 48.66
N ASP A 240 -1.59 -7.70 47.54
CA ASP A 240 -0.19 -7.84 47.13
C ASP A 240 0.33 -6.64 46.30
N GLY A 241 -0.53 -5.69 45.94
CA GLY A 241 -0.18 -4.51 45.15
C GLY A 241 0.10 -4.76 43.66
N THR A 242 -0.14 -5.97 43.16
CA THR A 242 0.25 -6.40 41.80
C THR A 242 -0.83 -6.16 40.73
N CYS A 243 -2.11 -6.15 41.10
CA CYS A 243 -3.21 -6.09 40.14
C CYS A 243 -4.38 -5.24 40.66
N HIS A 244 -5.12 -4.63 39.75
CA HIS A 244 -6.35 -3.91 40.10
C HIS A 244 -7.44 -4.89 40.57
N ILE A 245 -8.21 -4.47 41.57
CA ILE A 245 -9.38 -5.21 42.03
C ILE A 245 -10.50 -5.16 40.99
N VAL A 246 -11.47 -6.08 41.10
CA VAL A 246 -12.64 -6.10 40.22
C VAL A 246 -13.40 -4.77 40.22
N LEU A 247 -13.94 -4.38 39.04
CA LEU A 247 -14.65 -3.12 38.83
C LEU A 247 -15.71 -2.80 39.89
N ASP A 248 -16.43 -3.81 40.39
CA ASP A 248 -17.43 -3.65 41.46
C ASP A 248 -16.87 -2.99 42.73
N LYS A 249 -15.63 -3.35 43.10
CA LYS A 249 -14.96 -2.76 44.27
C LYS A 249 -14.41 -1.38 43.93
N ILE A 250 -13.88 -1.17 42.72
CA ILE A 250 -13.42 0.14 42.25
C ILE A 250 -14.57 1.16 42.30
N ILE A 251 -15.76 0.79 41.79
CA ILE A 251 -16.96 1.65 41.82
C ILE A 251 -17.35 1.99 43.26
N LYS A 252 -17.36 1.01 44.18
CA LYS A 252 -17.66 1.28 45.60
C LYS A 252 -16.65 2.24 46.24
N ASN A 253 -15.37 2.10 45.93
CA ASN A 253 -14.36 3.01 46.45
C ASN A 253 -14.54 4.42 45.86
N ALA A 254 -14.81 4.53 44.56
CA ALA A 254 -15.08 5.80 43.88
C ALA A 254 -16.33 6.51 44.44
N GLN A 255 -17.40 5.76 44.75
CA GLN A 255 -18.63 6.28 45.35
C GLN A 255 -18.40 6.87 46.75
N ASN A 256 -17.54 6.25 47.54
CA ASN A 256 -17.25 6.64 48.93
C ASN A 256 -16.09 7.63 49.06
N SER A 257 -15.28 7.81 48.00
CA SER A 257 -14.12 8.70 48.03
C SER A 257 -14.53 10.16 48.17
N LYS A 258 -14.03 10.79 49.23
CA LYS A 258 -14.14 12.25 49.44
C LYS A 258 -13.11 13.04 48.62
N ILE A 259 -12.05 12.38 48.16
CA ILE A 259 -10.96 13.01 47.40
C ILE A 259 -11.40 13.22 45.95
N ILE A 260 -11.85 12.14 45.28
CA ILE A 260 -12.34 12.23 43.90
C ILE A 260 -13.60 13.10 43.83
N ASN A 261 -14.48 12.95 44.83
CA ASN A 261 -15.71 13.73 44.99
C ASN A 261 -16.55 13.81 43.71
N LEU A 262 -17.05 12.66 43.25
CA LEU A 262 -17.93 12.56 42.09
C LEU A 262 -19.33 13.11 42.39
N SER A 263 -20.01 13.61 41.36
CA SER A 263 -21.41 14.04 41.43
C SER A 263 -22.35 12.87 41.84
N ALA A 264 -23.47 13.22 42.48
CA ALA A 264 -24.44 12.21 42.94
C ALA A 264 -25.03 11.37 41.79
N SER A 265 -25.24 11.99 40.61
CA SER A 265 -25.66 11.31 39.39
C SER A 265 -24.61 10.30 38.92
N SER A 266 -23.34 10.73 38.81
CA SER A 266 -22.25 9.86 38.38
C SER A 266 -22.05 8.67 39.32
N LYS A 267 -22.14 8.88 40.64
CA LYS A 267 -22.12 7.79 41.62
C LYS A 267 -23.16 6.71 41.35
N LYS A 268 -24.37 7.11 40.96
CA LYS A 268 -25.47 6.18 40.62
C LYS A 268 -25.27 5.53 39.25
N ASP A 269 -24.86 6.30 38.26
CA ASP A 269 -24.79 5.85 36.87
C ASP A 269 -23.64 4.86 36.61
N MET A 270 -22.58 4.86 37.42
CA MET A 270 -21.50 3.87 37.31
C MET A 270 -21.98 2.41 37.39
N GLU A 271 -22.82 2.09 38.39
CA GLU A 271 -23.33 0.71 38.57
C GLU A 271 -24.22 0.29 37.40
N LYS A 272 -24.92 1.25 36.79
CA LYS A 272 -25.81 1.02 35.64
C LYS A 272 -25.02 0.55 34.42
N TYR A 273 -23.96 1.26 34.04
CA TYR A 273 -23.16 0.88 32.87
C TYR A 273 -22.31 -0.36 33.09
N LYS A 274 -21.84 -0.58 34.33
CA LYS A 274 -21.21 -1.84 34.71
C LYS A 274 -22.19 -3.01 34.60
N THR A 275 -23.43 -2.85 35.06
CA THR A 275 -24.46 -3.90 34.97
C THR A 275 -24.83 -4.18 33.52
N LEU A 276 -25.05 -3.15 32.71
CA LEU A 276 -25.35 -3.28 31.28
C LEU A 276 -24.25 -4.05 30.55
N GLY A 277 -22.98 -3.64 30.72
CA GLY A 277 -21.84 -4.34 30.09
C GLY A 277 -21.67 -5.78 30.59
N ASN A 278 -21.91 -6.05 31.88
CA ASN A 278 -21.86 -7.42 32.41
C ASN A 278 -22.97 -8.30 31.83
N PHE A 279 -24.17 -7.76 31.61
CA PHE A 279 -25.25 -8.50 30.97
C PHE A 279 -24.87 -8.86 29.53
N SER A 280 -24.44 -7.88 28.74
CA SER A 280 -23.97 -8.11 27.37
C SER A 280 -22.80 -9.08 27.24
N ALA A 281 -21.91 -9.14 28.24
CA ALA A 281 -20.75 -10.03 28.18
C ALA A 281 -21.04 -11.48 28.63
N HIS A 282 -22.00 -11.68 29.54
CA HIS A 282 -22.06 -12.93 30.31
C HIS A 282 -23.45 -13.57 30.43
N LYS A 283 -24.54 -12.87 30.09
CA LYS A 283 -25.89 -13.42 30.24
C LYS A 283 -26.33 -14.11 28.95
N ILE A 284 -26.40 -15.44 28.99
CA ILE A 284 -26.75 -16.30 27.84
C ILE A 284 -28.09 -15.91 27.19
N TRP A 285 -29.07 -15.49 27.99
CA TRP A 285 -30.45 -15.19 27.54
C TRP A 285 -30.73 -13.69 27.42
N TYR A 286 -29.69 -12.87 27.28
CA TYR A 286 -29.79 -11.42 27.14
C TYR A 286 -28.96 -10.97 25.96
N ASN A 287 -29.56 -10.17 25.08
CA ASN A 287 -28.86 -9.39 24.07
C ASN A 287 -29.28 -7.93 24.27
N CYS A 288 -28.31 -7.03 24.30
CA CYS A 288 -28.58 -5.61 24.40
C CYS A 288 -29.28 -5.12 23.14
N THR A 289 -30.25 -4.23 23.31
CA THR A 289 -31.00 -3.62 22.21
C THR A 289 -30.67 -2.13 22.09
N GLU A 290 -31.01 -1.53 20.95
CA GLU A 290 -30.79 -0.10 20.74
C GLU A 290 -31.43 0.78 21.84
N PRO A 291 -32.70 0.56 22.27
CA PRO A 291 -33.31 1.37 23.32
C PRO A 291 -32.57 1.28 24.67
N ASP A 292 -32.01 0.12 25.01
CA ASP A 292 -31.26 -0.08 26.26
C ASP A 292 -30.07 0.88 26.37
N ILE A 293 -29.44 1.21 25.23
CA ILE A 293 -28.34 2.17 25.14
C ILE A 293 -28.87 3.58 24.93
N ARG A 294 -29.74 3.78 23.93
CA ARG A 294 -30.19 5.11 23.47
C ARG A 294 -30.86 5.93 24.57
N THR A 295 -31.66 5.30 25.44
CA THR A 295 -32.31 5.99 26.57
C THR A 295 -31.30 6.56 27.58
N ASN A 296 -30.06 6.07 27.58
CA ASN A 296 -29.08 6.33 28.61
C ASN A 296 -27.85 7.12 28.13
N ILE A 297 -27.70 7.36 26.82
CA ILE A 297 -26.54 8.04 26.22
C ILE A 297 -26.16 9.34 26.95
N LEU A 298 -27.14 10.20 27.26
CA LEU A 298 -26.87 11.47 27.93
C LEU A 298 -26.19 11.28 29.30
N HIS A 299 -26.71 10.35 30.11
CA HIS A 299 -26.15 10.07 31.43
C HIS A 299 -24.75 9.45 31.32
N PHE A 300 -24.54 8.60 30.31
CA PHE A 300 -23.22 8.04 30.04
C PHE A 300 -22.23 9.14 29.70
N ARG A 301 -22.59 10.04 28.79
CA ARG A 301 -21.74 11.16 28.38
C ARG A 301 -21.38 12.05 29.56
N VAL A 302 -22.35 12.41 30.41
CA VAL A 302 -22.11 13.22 31.61
C VAL A 302 -21.10 12.53 32.55
N LEU A 303 -21.27 11.23 32.80
CA LEU A 303 -20.35 10.45 33.62
C LEU A 303 -18.92 10.40 33.04
N ILE A 304 -18.81 10.09 31.74
CA ILE A 304 -17.51 9.99 31.04
C ILE A 304 -16.79 11.33 31.02
N GLU A 305 -17.50 12.41 30.72
CA GLU A 305 -16.92 13.75 30.69
C GLU A 305 -16.44 14.20 32.07
N GLU A 306 -17.22 13.96 33.14
CA GLU A 306 -16.77 14.22 34.51
C GLU A 306 -15.49 13.43 34.85
N LEU A 307 -15.43 12.15 34.51
CA LEU A 307 -14.24 11.32 34.76
C LEU A 307 -13.04 11.76 33.93
N MET A 308 -13.23 12.24 32.69
CA MET A 308 -12.14 12.79 31.88
C MET A 308 -11.52 14.05 32.49
N TYR A 309 -12.34 14.95 33.05
CA TYR A 309 -11.82 16.10 33.81
C TYR A 309 -11.12 15.67 35.10
N LYS A 310 -11.72 14.74 35.86
CA LYS A 310 -11.14 14.25 37.14
C LYS A 310 -9.81 13.51 36.95
N SER A 311 -9.63 12.82 35.82
CA SER A 311 -8.39 12.15 35.44
C SER A 311 -7.38 13.08 34.75
N ALA A 312 -7.71 14.36 34.53
CA ALA A 312 -6.92 15.34 33.79
C ALA A 312 -6.57 14.90 32.35
N ILE A 313 -7.41 14.08 31.74
CA ILE A 313 -7.34 13.75 30.31
C ILE A 313 -7.88 14.91 29.47
N LYS A 314 -8.81 15.68 30.05
CA LYS A 314 -9.38 16.89 29.49
C LYS A 314 -9.10 18.04 30.44
N GLU A 315 -8.60 19.15 29.90
CA GLU A 315 -8.37 20.42 30.59
C GLU A 315 -9.59 21.34 30.48
#